data_AF-Q17WJ1-F1
#
_entry.id   AF-Q17WJ1-F1
#
_cell.length_a   1.000
_cell.length_b   1.000
_cell.length_c   1.000
_cell.angle_alpha   90.00
_cell.angle_beta   90.00
_cell.angle_gamma   90.00
#
_symmetry.space_group_name_H-M   'P 1'
#
loop_
_entity.id
_entity.type
_entity.pdbx_description
1 polymer ?
#
loop_
_entity_poly.entity_id
_entity_poly.type
_entity_poly.pdbx_seq_one_letter_code
_entity_poly.pdbx_strand_id
1 'polypeptide(L)'
;MQEAELNAYQQEIKDTREVLKKIRLELKQVQEILRKKKNNLKGLKQQIYQKKLEEENLNQKLPHIEEEWIFPKALEEVEICTDDNQVMMAKPSKRVFNEELYLQYRSVLRENRLLKNHLSKKDFEIALLKIELRDLHKEIKLYQVQNLLEDK
;
A
#
# COMPACT_ATOMS: atom_id res chain seq x y z
N MET A 1 41.31 15.78 -57.57
CA MET A 1 40.21 16.08 -56.63
C MET A 1 39.22 14.92 -56.52
N GLN A 2 38.70 14.38 -57.63
CA GLN A 2 37.68 13.31 -57.61
C GLN A 2 38.09 12.01 -56.90
N GLU A 3 39.35 11.58 -56.97
CA GLU A 3 39.81 10.36 -56.28
C GLU A 3 39.87 10.49 -54.74
N ALA A 4 40.14 11.70 -54.23
CA ALA A 4 40.21 11.95 -52.80
C ALA A 4 38.81 11.92 -52.16
N GLU A 5 37.82 12.49 -52.86
CA GLU A 5 36.41 12.44 -52.46
C GLU A 5 35.89 11.00 -52.47
N LEU A 6 36.23 10.21 -53.49
CA LEU A 6 35.79 8.82 -53.61
C LEU A 6 36.38 7.94 -52.49
N ASN A 7 37.63 8.19 -52.09
CA ASN A 7 38.24 7.53 -50.92
C ASN A 7 37.59 7.97 -49.59
N ALA A 8 37.25 9.24 -49.45
CA ALA A 8 36.55 9.75 -48.26
C ALA A 8 35.18 9.07 -48.10
N TYR A 9 34.37 9.00 -49.17
CA TYR A 9 33.08 8.30 -49.13
C TYR A 9 33.21 6.80 -48.84
N GLN A 10 34.24 6.14 -49.38
CA GLN A 10 34.49 4.73 -49.06
C GLN A 10 34.83 4.51 -47.58
N GLN A 11 35.56 5.45 -46.98
CA GLN A 11 35.90 5.40 -45.57
C GLN A 11 34.67 5.64 -44.69
N GLU A 12 33.85 6.65 -45.00
CA GLU A 12 32.58 6.90 -44.31
C GLU A 12 31.62 5.69 -44.39
N ILE A 13 31.54 5.02 -45.55
CA ILE A 13 30.72 3.81 -45.70
C ILE A 13 31.25 2.67 -44.81
N LYS A 14 32.56 2.54 -44.64
CA LYS A 14 33.14 1.54 -43.72
C LYS A 14 32.82 1.88 -42.27
N ASP A 15 33.03 3.13 -41.88
CA ASP A 15 32.81 3.59 -40.50
C ASP A 15 31.34 3.46 -40.10
N THR A 16 30.42 3.88 -40.98
CA THR A 16 28.96 3.71 -40.76
C THR A 16 28.55 2.25 -40.66
N ARG A 17 29.15 1.34 -41.45
CA ARG A 17 28.91 -0.10 -41.35
C ARG A 17 29.40 -0.68 -40.03
N GLU A 18 30.53 -0.22 -39.51
CA GLU A 18 31.03 -0.65 -38.19
C GLU A 18 30.13 -0.16 -37.05
N VAL A 19 29.69 1.09 -37.11
CA VAL A 19 28.73 1.65 -36.15
C VAL A 19 27.41 0.86 -36.19
N LEU A 20 26.88 0.56 -37.38
CA LEU A 20 25.68 -0.27 -37.52
C LEU A 20 25.85 -1.68 -36.94
N LYS A 21 27.03 -2.29 -37.06
CA LYS A 21 27.32 -3.59 -36.43
C LYS A 21 27.28 -3.49 -34.90
N LYS A 22 27.88 -2.43 -34.32
CA LYS A 22 27.86 -2.19 -32.87
C LYS A 22 26.44 -2.00 -32.36
N ILE A 23 25.66 -1.13 -33.00
CA ILE A 23 24.25 -0.88 -32.64
C ILE A 23 23.42 -2.17 -32.71
N ARG A 24 23.64 -3.02 -33.73
CA ARG A 24 22.93 -4.31 -33.84
C ARG A 24 23.26 -5.29 -32.70
N LEU A 25 24.51 -5.28 -32.22
CA LEU A 25 24.92 -6.11 -31.09
C LEU A 25 24.27 -5.61 -29.78
N GLU A 26 24.30 -4.31 -29.55
CA GLU A 26 23.65 -3.68 -28.40
C GLU A 26 22.14 -3.95 -28.40
N LEU A 27 21.48 -3.83 -29.56
CA LEU A 27 20.06 -4.11 -29.69
C LEU A 27 19.73 -5.56 -29.34
N LYS A 28 20.54 -6.53 -29.78
CA LYS A 28 20.38 -7.94 -29.39
C LYS A 28 20.52 -8.14 -27.87
N GLN A 29 21.52 -7.52 -27.25
CA GLN A 29 21.73 -7.61 -25.80
C GLN A 29 20.54 -7.03 -25.03
N VAL A 30 20.03 -5.86 -25.45
CA VAL A 30 18.85 -5.22 -24.85
C VAL A 30 17.61 -6.10 -24.99
N GLN A 31 17.41 -6.73 -26.15
CA GLN A 31 16.30 -7.66 -26.37
C GLN A 31 16.37 -8.89 -25.46
N GLU A 32 17.55 -9.47 -25.26
CA GLU A 32 17.74 -10.59 -24.34
C GLU A 32 17.46 -10.20 -22.88
N ILE A 33 17.95 -9.03 -22.45
CA ILE A 33 17.68 -8.49 -21.11
C ILE A 33 16.17 -8.28 -20.92
N LEU A 34 15.50 -7.70 -21.92
CA LEU A 34 14.06 -7.48 -21.90
C LEU A 34 13.29 -8.81 -21.80
N ARG A 35 13.71 -9.83 -22.55
CA ARG A 35 13.11 -11.18 -22.47
C ARG A 35 13.27 -11.79 -21.07
N LYS A 36 14.47 -11.70 -20.48
CA LYS A 36 14.74 -12.15 -19.11
C LYS A 36 13.86 -11.42 -18.09
N LYS A 37 13.79 -10.09 -18.16
CA LYS A 37 12.95 -9.27 -17.26
C LYS A 37 11.46 -9.62 -17.39
N LYS A 38 10.96 -9.84 -18.61
CA LYS A 38 9.56 -10.28 -18.83
C LYS A 38 9.27 -11.64 -18.18
N ASN A 39 10.20 -12.59 -18.30
CA ASN A 39 10.04 -13.91 -17.67
C ASN A 39 10.06 -13.81 -16.13
N ASN A 40 10.96 -13.02 -15.56
CA ASN A 40 11.00 -12.80 -14.12
C ASN A 40 9.71 -12.15 -13.61
N LEU A 41 9.17 -11.18 -14.34
CA LEU A 41 7.91 -10.53 -13.99
C LEU A 41 6.72 -11.50 -14.03
N LYS A 42 6.69 -12.44 -14.99
CA LYS A 42 5.70 -13.52 -15.01
C LYS A 42 5.82 -14.42 -13.78
N GLY A 43 7.05 -14.81 -13.41
CA GLY A 43 7.30 -15.62 -12.21
C GLY A 43 6.87 -14.92 -10.93
N LEU A 44 7.20 -13.64 -10.75
CA LEU A 44 6.78 -12.85 -9.60
C LEU A 44 5.25 -12.72 -9.51
N LYS A 45 4.56 -12.54 -10.65
CA LYS A 45 3.09 -12.52 -10.67
C LYS A 45 2.49 -13.84 -10.18
N GLN A 46 3.05 -14.97 -10.59
CA GLN A 46 2.60 -16.29 -10.14
C GLN A 46 2.86 -16.49 -8.64
N GLN A 47 4.01 -16.07 -8.12
CA GLN A 47 4.31 -16.13 -6.69
C GLN A 47 3.37 -15.25 -5.86
N ILE A 48 3.07 -14.03 -6.31
CA ILE A 48 2.11 -13.15 -5.63
C ILE A 48 0.72 -13.79 -5.63
N TYR A 49 0.31 -14.40 -6.73
CA TYR A 49 -0.99 -15.09 -6.81
C TYR A 49 -1.06 -16.29 -5.86
N GLN A 50 0.01 -17.10 -5.79
CA GLN A 50 0.08 -18.21 -4.85
C GLN A 50 0.03 -17.74 -3.40
N LYS A 51 0.79 -16.70 -3.03
CA LYS A 51 0.75 -16.13 -1.67
C LYS A 51 -0.64 -15.61 -1.30
N LYS A 52 -1.33 -14.94 -2.23
CA LYS A 52 -2.71 -14.48 -2.01
C LYS A 52 -3.66 -15.64 -1.76
N LEU A 53 -3.55 -16.72 -2.54
CA LEU A 53 -4.34 -17.93 -2.31
C LEU A 53 -4.01 -18.58 -0.95
N GLU A 54 -2.74 -18.61 -0.55
CA GLU A 54 -2.34 -19.11 0.78
C GLU A 54 -2.92 -18.25 1.90
N GLU A 55 -2.87 -16.92 1.79
CA GLU A 55 -3.47 -15.97 2.73
C GLU A 55 -5.00 -16.13 2.80
N GLU A 56 -5.68 -16.28 1.66
CA GLU A 56 -7.13 -16.53 1.62
C GLU A 56 -7.50 -17.87 2.29
N ASN A 57 -6.70 -18.92 2.07
CA ASN A 57 -6.91 -20.22 2.71
C ASN A 57 -6.59 -20.21 4.21
N LEU A 58 -5.62 -19.41 4.66
CA LEU A 58 -5.34 -19.17 6.09
C LEU A 58 -6.48 -18.40 6.75
N ASN A 59 -7.03 -17.39 6.07
CA ASN A 59 -8.18 -16.62 6.56
C ASN A 59 -9.47 -17.46 6.66
N GLN A 60 -9.62 -18.49 5.83
CA GLN A 60 -10.73 -19.46 5.96
C GLN A 60 -10.49 -20.53 7.05
N LYS A 61 -9.23 -20.77 7.44
CA LYS A 61 -8.84 -21.77 8.46
C LYS A 61 -8.68 -21.19 9.85
N LEU A 62 -8.63 -19.86 10.00
CA LEU A 62 -8.82 -19.24 11.30
C LEU A 62 -10.25 -19.61 11.73
N PRO A 63 -10.45 -20.38 12.82
CA PRO A 63 -11.76 -20.45 13.42
C PRO A 63 -12.22 -19.02 13.59
N HIS A 64 -13.49 -18.77 13.29
CA HIS A 64 -14.16 -17.56 13.72
C HIS A 64 -14.04 -17.56 15.25
N ILE A 65 -12.93 -17.04 15.76
CA ILE A 65 -12.87 -16.55 17.12
C ILE A 65 -13.76 -15.33 16.97
N GLU A 66 -15.05 -15.57 17.17
CA GLU A 66 -15.90 -14.58 17.81
C GLU A 66 -15.11 -14.23 19.07
N GLU A 67 -14.19 -13.29 18.95
CA GLU A 67 -13.83 -12.45 20.07
C GLU A 67 -15.18 -11.84 20.40
N GLU A 68 -15.91 -12.50 21.30
CA GLU A 68 -17.11 -11.96 21.90
C GLU A 68 -16.65 -10.61 22.39
N TRP A 69 -16.96 -9.56 21.64
CA TRP A 69 -16.69 -8.21 22.06
C TRP A 69 -17.38 -8.12 23.41
N ILE A 70 -16.60 -8.14 24.47
CA ILE A 70 -17.11 -8.14 25.84
C ILE A 70 -17.60 -6.73 26.08
N PHE A 71 -18.75 -6.42 25.51
CA PHE A 71 -19.49 -5.24 25.87
C PHE A 71 -19.77 -5.36 27.37
N PRO A 72 -19.55 -4.28 28.14
CA PRO A 72 -19.86 -4.32 29.56
C PRO A 72 -21.32 -4.72 29.72
N LYS A 73 -21.55 -5.93 30.23
CA LYS A 73 -22.88 -6.42 30.62
C LYS A 73 -23.13 -5.93 32.05
N ALA A 74 -24.36 -5.50 32.30
CA ALA A 74 -24.75 -5.10 33.65
C ALA A 74 -24.71 -6.32 34.57
N LEU A 75 -24.26 -6.13 35.81
CA LEU A 75 -24.29 -7.13 36.85
C LEU A 75 -25.74 -7.45 37.20
N GLU A 76 -26.04 -8.76 37.27
CA GLU A 76 -27.36 -9.26 37.64
C GLU A 76 -27.54 -9.29 39.17
N GLU A 77 -26.44 -9.45 39.90
CA GLU A 77 -26.41 -9.53 41.36
C GLU A 77 -25.18 -8.78 41.90
N VAL A 78 -25.35 -8.17 43.07
CA VAL A 78 -24.30 -7.42 43.78
C VAL A 78 -24.28 -7.82 45.26
N GLU A 79 -23.08 -7.92 45.82
CA GLU A 79 -22.85 -8.08 47.25
C GLU A 79 -23.04 -6.74 47.96
N ILE A 80 -23.90 -6.72 48.98
CA ILE A 80 -24.11 -5.57 49.86
C ILE A 80 -23.62 -5.94 51.26
N CYS A 81 -22.65 -5.19 51.77
CA CYS A 81 -22.26 -5.25 53.17
C CYS A 81 -23.13 -4.26 53.97
N THR A 82 -23.92 -4.76 54.92
CA THR A 82 -24.61 -3.92 55.90
C THR A 82 -23.66 -3.50 57.02
N ASP A 83 -24.05 -2.47 57.78
CA ASP A 83 -23.28 -1.92 58.91
C ASP A 83 -22.97 -2.98 60.00
N ASP A 84 -23.77 -4.05 60.07
CA ASP A 84 -23.56 -5.21 60.94
C ASP A 84 -22.56 -6.24 60.40
N ASN A 85 -21.78 -5.88 59.36
CA ASN A 85 -20.80 -6.74 58.69
C ASN A 85 -21.41 -8.02 58.06
N GLN A 86 -22.71 -8.02 57.77
CA GLN A 86 -23.37 -9.11 57.04
C GLN A 86 -23.30 -8.85 55.54
N VAL A 87 -22.93 -9.88 54.76
CA VAL A 87 -22.90 -9.82 53.30
C VAL A 87 -24.18 -10.45 52.77
N MET A 88 -24.93 -9.70 51.96
CA MET A 88 -26.16 -10.17 51.33
C MET A 88 -26.16 -9.90 49.83
N MET A 89 -26.62 -10.88 49.06
CA MET A 89 -26.77 -10.78 47.60
C MET A 89 -28.07 -10.08 47.26
N ALA A 90 -28.00 -9.03 46.46
CA ALA A 90 -29.17 -8.30 46.00
C ALA A 90 -29.12 -8.06 44.48
N LYS A 91 -30.31 -7.99 43.87
CA LYS A 91 -30.42 -7.56 42.47
C LYS A 91 -30.36 -6.03 42.42
N PRO A 92 -29.42 -5.43 41.66
CA PRO A 92 -29.28 -4.00 41.63
C PRO A 92 -30.48 -3.35 40.93
N SER A 93 -31.03 -2.30 41.54
CA SER A 93 -32.16 -1.53 40.99
C SER A 93 -31.77 -0.65 39.79
N LYS A 94 -30.46 -0.47 39.56
CA LYS A 94 -29.87 0.26 38.44
C LYS A 94 -28.83 -0.62 37.75
N ARG A 95 -28.51 -0.34 36.49
CA ARG A 95 -27.45 -1.04 35.77
C ARG A 95 -26.10 -0.74 36.42
N VAL A 96 -25.60 -1.67 37.21
CA VAL A 96 -24.23 -1.67 37.75
C VAL A 96 -23.37 -2.48 36.80
N PHE A 97 -22.13 -2.09 36.55
CA PHE A 97 -21.21 -2.84 35.71
C PHE A 97 -20.01 -3.30 36.54
N ASN A 98 -19.35 -4.38 36.11
CA ASN A 98 -18.08 -4.76 36.70
C ASN A 98 -17.07 -3.61 36.54
N GLU A 99 -16.47 -3.18 37.65
CA GLU A 99 -15.53 -2.05 37.68
C GLU A 99 -14.31 -2.28 36.78
N GLU A 100 -13.74 -3.48 36.81
CA GLU A 100 -12.57 -3.83 35.99
C GLU A 100 -12.90 -3.75 34.49
N LEU A 101 -14.03 -4.32 34.09
CA LEU A 101 -14.51 -4.30 32.71
C LEU A 101 -14.86 -2.87 32.25
N TYR A 102 -15.44 -2.06 33.13
CA TYR A 102 -15.74 -0.66 32.85
C TYR A 102 -14.46 0.17 32.62
N LEU A 103 -13.42 -0.05 33.44
CA LEU A 103 -12.13 0.64 33.29
C LEU A 103 -11.42 0.24 32.00
N GLN A 104 -11.39 -1.06 31.67
CA GLN A 104 -10.84 -1.57 30.41
C GLN A 104 -11.55 -0.93 29.21
N TYR A 105 -12.89 -0.97 29.20
CA TYR A 105 -13.68 -0.37 28.13
C TYR A 105 -13.43 1.14 27.98
N ARG A 106 -13.31 1.87 29.10
CA ARG A 106 -12.99 3.30 29.09
C ARG A 106 -11.60 3.59 28.52
N SER A 107 -10.61 2.73 28.78
CA SER A 107 -9.27 2.85 28.18
C SER A 107 -9.35 2.64 26.67
N VAL A 108 -10.00 1.57 26.23
CA VAL A 108 -10.19 1.25 24.81
C VAL A 108 -10.90 2.39 24.10
N LEU A 109 -11.95 2.99 24.68
CA LEU A 109 -12.64 4.15 24.08
C LEU A 109 -11.73 5.36 23.90
N ARG A 110 -10.81 5.62 24.85
CA ARG A 110 -9.83 6.71 24.71
C ARG A 110 -8.86 6.43 23.58
N GLU A 111 -8.33 5.21 23.52
CA GLU A 111 -7.43 4.78 22.45
C GLU A 111 -8.12 4.85 21.08
N ASN A 112 -9.36 4.37 20.98
CA ASN A 112 -10.13 4.42 19.74
C ASN A 112 -10.35 5.86 19.27
N ARG A 113 -10.62 6.79 20.19
CA ARG A 113 -10.72 8.22 19.87
C ARG A 113 -9.40 8.78 19.35
N LEU A 114 -8.27 8.42 19.95
CA LEU A 114 -6.95 8.83 19.49
C LEU A 114 -6.64 8.26 18.09
N LEU A 115 -6.88 6.98 17.88
CA LEU A 115 -6.68 6.30 16.59
C LEU A 115 -7.56 6.93 15.50
N LYS A 116 -8.83 7.20 15.78
CA LYS A 116 -9.73 7.88 14.84
C LYS A 116 -9.21 9.27 14.46
N ASN A 117 -8.66 10.02 15.41
CA ASN A 117 -8.03 11.31 15.13
C ASN A 117 -6.78 11.14 14.25
N HIS A 118 -5.91 10.17 14.55
CA HIS A 118 -4.73 9.89 13.71
C HIS A 118 -5.12 9.49 12.28
N LEU A 119 -6.14 8.65 12.15
CA LEU A 119 -6.66 8.19 10.86
C LEU A 119 -7.19 9.37 10.05
N SER A 120 -8.00 10.25 10.67
CA SER A 120 -8.49 11.47 10.00
C SER A 120 -7.37 12.42 9.54
N LYS A 121 -6.28 12.54 10.30
CA LYS A 121 -5.10 13.31 9.88
C LYS A 121 -4.42 12.69 8.67
N LYS A 122 -4.29 11.37 8.64
CA LYS A 122 -3.71 10.64 7.51
C LYS A 122 -4.60 10.70 6.27
N ASP A 123 -5.92 10.61 6.42
CA ASP A 123 -6.86 10.79 5.32
C ASP A 123 -6.77 12.19 4.71
N PHE A 124 -6.60 13.21 5.54
CA PHE A 124 -6.38 14.58 5.09
C PHE A 124 -5.04 14.72 4.33
N GLU A 125 -3.95 14.16 4.85
CA GLU A 125 -2.64 14.16 4.19
C GLU A 125 -2.69 13.44 2.83
N ILE A 126 -3.38 12.30 2.76
CA ILE A 126 -3.61 11.57 1.51
C ILE A 126 -4.41 12.42 0.51
N ALA A 127 -5.42 13.16 0.97
CA ALA A 127 -6.21 14.03 0.11
C ALA A 127 -5.36 15.16 -0.47
N LEU A 128 -4.48 15.77 0.34
CA LEU A 128 -3.53 16.79 -0.13
C LEU A 128 -2.57 16.23 -1.20
N LEU A 129 -1.92 15.11 -0.92
CA LEU A 129 -0.98 14.48 -1.86
C LEU A 129 -1.66 14.10 -3.19
N LYS A 130 -2.94 13.70 -3.16
CA LYS A 130 -3.72 13.44 -4.38
C LYS A 130 -3.96 14.68 -5.22
N ILE A 131 -4.11 15.85 -4.58
CA ILE A 131 -4.25 17.13 -5.28
C ILE A 131 -2.90 17.53 -5.89
N GLU A 132 -1.83 17.48 -5.09
CA GLU A 132 -0.46 17.80 -5.56
C GLU A 132 -0.05 16.92 -6.75
N LEU A 133 -0.26 15.61 -6.68
CA LEU A 133 0.01 14.71 -7.81
C LEU A 133 -0.81 15.04 -9.05
N ARG A 134 -2.08 15.44 -8.87
CA ARG A 134 -2.94 15.83 -9.98
C ARG A 134 -2.40 17.09 -10.65
N ASP A 135 -1.97 18.08 -9.87
CA ASP A 135 -1.48 19.34 -10.39
C ASP A 135 -0.11 19.18 -11.05
N LEU A 136 0.80 18.39 -10.45
CA LEU A 136 2.06 17.97 -11.09
C LEU A 136 1.82 17.27 -12.44
N HIS A 137 0.85 16.36 -12.52
CA HIS A 137 0.50 15.72 -13.79
C HIS A 137 -0.04 16.69 -14.84
N LYS A 138 -0.77 17.73 -14.43
CA LYS A 138 -1.21 18.78 -15.37
C LYS A 138 -0.03 19.62 -15.85
N GLU A 139 0.86 20.02 -14.95
CA GLU A 139 2.08 20.76 -15.30
C GLU A 139 2.93 19.98 -16.30
N ILE A 140 3.21 18.71 -16.03
CA ILE A 140 3.97 17.83 -16.94
C ILE A 140 3.31 17.77 -18.32
N LYS A 141 1.98 17.64 -18.39
CA LYS A 141 1.25 17.64 -19.66
C LYS A 141 1.37 18.98 -20.40
N LEU A 142 1.27 20.10 -19.69
CA LEU A 142 1.43 21.43 -20.29
C LEU A 142 2.85 21.61 -20.86
N TYR A 143 3.88 21.23 -20.11
CA TYR A 143 5.27 21.25 -20.59
C TYR A 143 5.47 20.36 -21.83
N GLN A 144 4.89 19.16 -21.85
CA GLN A 144 4.95 18.29 -23.04
C GLN A 144 4.27 18.93 -24.25
N VAL A 145 3.12 19.59 -24.08
CA VAL A 145 2.42 20.27 -25.16
C VAL A 145 3.20 21.48 -25.66
N GLN A 146 3.81 22.27 -24.77
CA GLN A 146 4.65 23.42 -25.14
C GLN A 146 5.90 22.99 -25.91
N ASN A 147 6.63 21.97 -25.44
CA ASN A 147 7.82 21.48 -26.14
C ASN A 147 7.47 20.91 -27.53
N LEU A 148 6.29 20.27 -27.69
CA LEU A 148 5.80 19.80 -28.99
C LEU A 148 5.40 20.95 -29.95
N LEU A 149 5.16 22.15 -29.44
CA LEU A 149 4.88 23.36 -30.22
C LEU A 149 6.16 24.12 -30.61
N GLU A 150 7.22 24.04 -29.80
CA GLU A 150 8.52 24.67 -30.10
C GLU A 150 9.35 23.88 -31.14
N ASP A 151 9.11 22.58 -31.31
CA ASP A 151 9.77 21.73 -32.32
C ASP A 151 9.13 21.81 -33.74
N LYS A 152 8.26 22.78 -34.01
CA LYS A 152 7.64 23.04 -35.33
C LYS A 152 7.99 24.41 -35.89
#